data_AF-A0A8E8EXM0-F1
#
_entry.id   AF-A0A8E8EXM0-F1
#
_cell.length_a   1.000
_cell.length_b   1.000
_cell.length_c   1.000
_cell.angle_alpha   90.00
_cell.angle_beta   90.00
_cell.angle_gamma   90.00
#
_symmetry.space_group_name_H-M   'P 1'
#
loop_
_entity.id
_entity.type
_entity.pdbx_description
1 polymer ?
#
loop_
_entity_poly.entity_id
_entity_poly.type
_entity_poly.pdbx_seq_one_letter_code
_entity_poly.pdbx_strand_id
1 'polypeptide(L)'
;MFPREYRGVAFVVGLFVIVQVGALALVPEFSESGYQAVENPENPTNSVLYVVAILAMTGLMLAAFRYDLDGAIRLLIIGVSAWLSWYVFSALVSPLAAAVPALTVAAGLLIHPEWYVIDTAGVLMGAGAAGLFGISFGLLPALILLAALAVYDAISVYGTEHMLSLAEGIMDLNIPVVLVIPLSLSYSLLDAQAASEEAAGVGSEVESGAQEAGSDAETDPASAAGDGGDRDAGPAEAGDRDAFFIGLGDAVIPTVLIASAATFSPAADLAVPLVGVNLPALLAMVGTLAGLVVLMRWVIRGRPHAGLPLLNGGAIGGYLIGSVIAGVPLIEALGLAGVL
;
A
#
# COMPACT_ATOMS: atom_id res chain seq x y z
N MET A 1 24.24 17.23 -7.36
CA MET A 1 23.76 15.91 -6.88
C MET A 1 22.31 16.09 -6.52
N PHE A 2 21.38 15.36 -7.14
CA PHE A 2 19.99 15.37 -6.66
C PHE A 2 19.96 14.72 -5.27
N PRO A 3 19.30 15.32 -4.26
CA PRO A 3 19.19 14.71 -2.94
C PRO A 3 18.54 13.31 -3.05
N ARG A 4 19.02 12.35 -2.24
CA ARG A 4 18.63 10.92 -2.31
C ARG A 4 17.11 10.74 -2.19
N GLU A 5 16.47 11.64 -1.46
CA GLU A 5 15.04 11.72 -1.21
C GLU A 5 14.24 11.93 -2.51
N TYR A 6 14.73 12.75 -3.45
CA TYR A 6 14.05 12.96 -4.73
C TYR A 6 14.05 11.72 -5.61
N ARG A 7 15.08 10.88 -5.50
CA ARG A 7 15.13 9.58 -6.20
C ARG A 7 14.08 8.63 -5.62
N GLY A 8 13.94 8.61 -4.29
CA GLY A 8 12.87 7.89 -3.61
C GLY A 8 11.50 8.34 -4.11
N VAL A 9 11.22 9.65 -4.13
CA VAL A 9 9.94 10.19 -4.64
C VAL A 9 9.68 9.78 -6.09
N ALA A 10 10.68 9.90 -6.96
CA ALA A 10 10.54 9.50 -8.36
C ALA A 10 10.23 7.99 -8.50
N PHE A 11 10.82 7.16 -7.64
CA PHE A 11 10.52 5.73 -7.58
C PHE A 11 9.07 5.47 -7.15
N VAL A 12 8.58 6.12 -6.08
CA VAL A 12 7.18 6.01 -5.64
C VAL A 12 6.21 6.40 -6.76
N VAL A 13 6.48 7.54 -7.40
CA VAL A 13 5.67 8.03 -8.54
C VAL A 13 5.67 6.99 -9.65
N GLY A 14 6.82 6.38 -9.94
CA GLY A 14 6.94 5.28 -10.90
C GLY A 14 6.05 4.07 -10.54
N LEU A 15 6.08 3.62 -9.29
CA LEU A 15 5.23 2.52 -8.82
C LEU A 15 3.73 2.83 -9.00
N PHE A 16 3.30 4.04 -8.61
CA PHE A 16 1.91 4.47 -8.78
C PHE A 16 1.50 4.50 -10.25
N VAL A 17 2.36 5.00 -11.14
CA VAL A 17 2.10 5.00 -12.58
C VAL A 17 1.96 3.57 -13.12
N ILE A 18 2.84 2.64 -12.71
CA ILE A 18 2.75 1.25 -13.18
C ILE A 18 1.47 0.58 -12.67
N VAL A 19 1.08 0.81 -11.41
CA VAL A 19 -0.20 0.31 -10.87
C VAL A 19 -1.39 0.86 -11.67
N GLN A 20 -1.40 2.16 -11.95
CA GLN A 20 -2.50 2.80 -12.70
C GLN A 20 -2.59 2.31 -14.14
N VAL A 21 -1.46 2.30 -14.87
CA VAL A 21 -1.41 1.83 -16.25
C VAL A 21 -1.71 0.33 -16.31
N GLY A 22 -1.17 -0.45 -15.38
CA GLY A 22 -1.44 -1.88 -15.28
C GLY A 22 -2.93 -2.17 -15.02
N ALA A 23 -3.59 -1.42 -14.13
CA ALA A 23 -5.03 -1.57 -13.91
C ALA A 23 -5.83 -1.26 -15.18
N LEU A 24 -5.54 -0.14 -15.85
CA LEU A 24 -6.21 0.24 -17.10
C LEU A 24 -5.98 -0.77 -18.23
N ALA A 25 -4.80 -1.37 -18.30
CA ALA A 25 -4.47 -2.39 -19.28
C ALA A 25 -5.08 -3.77 -18.97
N LEU A 26 -5.67 -3.98 -17.78
CA LEU A 26 -6.35 -5.22 -17.40
C LEU A 26 -7.89 -5.09 -17.44
N VAL A 27 -8.41 -3.86 -17.41
CA VAL A 27 -9.86 -3.60 -17.44
C VAL A 27 -10.55 -4.28 -18.61
N PRO A 28 -10.09 -4.13 -19.88
CA PRO A 28 -10.76 -4.75 -21.02
C PRO A 28 -10.84 -6.28 -20.89
N GLU A 29 -9.72 -6.92 -20.55
CA GLU A 29 -9.61 -8.37 -20.45
C GLU A 29 -10.43 -8.92 -19.27
N PHE A 30 -10.48 -8.21 -18.14
CA PHE A 30 -11.32 -8.59 -17.00
C PHE A 30 -12.82 -8.44 -17.31
N SER A 31 -13.22 -7.39 -18.03
CA SER A 31 -14.60 -7.21 -18.48
C SER A 31 -15.01 -8.32 -19.46
N GLU A 32 -14.16 -8.65 -20.43
CA GLU A 32 -14.41 -9.72 -21.40
C GLU A 32 -14.44 -11.11 -20.74
N SER A 33 -13.62 -11.32 -19.70
CA SER A 33 -13.57 -12.57 -18.93
C SER A 33 -14.71 -12.71 -17.92
N GLY A 34 -15.58 -11.69 -17.79
CA GLY A 34 -16.71 -11.71 -16.87
C GLY A 34 -16.32 -11.68 -15.39
N TYR A 35 -15.20 -11.03 -15.05
CA TYR A 35 -14.68 -10.97 -13.67
C TYR A 35 -15.38 -9.92 -12.80
N GLN A 36 -16.42 -9.26 -13.31
CA GLN A 36 -17.24 -8.33 -12.55
C GLN A 36 -17.87 -9.05 -11.33
N ALA A 37 -17.54 -8.61 -10.12
CA ALA A 37 -17.90 -9.32 -8.90
C ALA A 37 -19.35 -9.07 -8.43
N VAL A 38 -19.99 -8.01 -8.95
CA VAL A 38 -21.34 -7.59 -8.54
C VAL A 38 -22.28 -7.53 -9.73
N GLU A 39 -23.57 -7.80 -9.52
CA GLU A 39 -24.57 -7.77 -10.59
C GLU A 39 -24.84 -6.35 -11.11
N ASN A 40 -24.97 -5.37 -10.20
CA ASN A 40 -25.18 -3.97 -10.54
C ASN A 40 -24.04 -3.10 -9.97
N PRO A 41 -23.03 -2.73 -10.79
CA PRO A 41 -21.92 -1.89 -10.37
C PRO A 41 -22.32 -0.49 -9.91
N GLU A 42 -23.44 0.05 -10.35
CA GLU A 42 -23.87 1.43 -10.02
C GLU A 42 -24.54 1.53 -8.64
N ASN A 43 -24.86 0.41 -7.99
CA ASN A 43 -25.55 0.41 -6.70
C ASN A 43 -24.66 0.98 -5.57
N PRO A 44 -25.02 2.10 -4.93
CA PRO A 44 -24.22 2.72 -3.85
C PRO A 44 -24.06 1.83 -2.61
N THR A 45 -24.93 0.82 -2.44
CA THR A 45 -24.82 -0.16 -1.35
C THR A 45 -23.54 -0.98 -1.45
N ASN A 46 -22.99 -1.15 -2.67
CA ASN A 46 -21.74 -1.88 -2.90
C ASN A 46 -20.57 -1.26 -2.11
N SER A 47 -20.49 0.06 -2.00
CA SER A 47 -19.46 0.75 -1.21
C SER A 47 -19.59 0.44 0.28
N VAL A 48 -20.81 0.39 0.80
CA VAL A 48 -21.08 0.08 2.21
C VAL A 48 -20.69 -1.36 2.52
N LEU A 49 -21.10 -2.31 1.67
CA LEU A 49 -20.73 -3.72 1.80
C LEU A 49 -19.22 -3.90 1.79
N TYR A 50 -18.52 -3.17 0.92
CA TYR A 50 -17.08 -3.25 0.82
C TYR A 50 -16.37 -2.67 2.05
N VAL A 51 -16.82 -1.52 2.57
CA VAL A 51 -16.29 -0.97 3.83
C VAL A 51 -16.50 -1.96 4.98
N VAL A 52 -17.68 -2.57 5.09
CA VAL A 52 -17.95 -3.60 6.10
C VAL A 52 -17.04 -4.82 5.90
N ALA A 53 -16.81 -5.26 4.66
CA ALA A 53 -15.91 -6.36 4.36
C ALA A 53 -14.46 -6.07 4.75
N ILE A 54 -13.96 -4.84 4.48
CA ILE A 54 -12.63 -4.39 4.93
C ILE A 54 -12.55 -4.44 6.46
N LEU A 55 -13.55 -3.90 7.16
CA LEU A 55 -13.57 -3.92 8.63
C LEU A 55 -13.61 -5.33 9.19
N ALA A 56 -14.39 -6.23 8.59
CA ALA A 56 -14.46 -7.64 8.97
C ALA A 56 -13.12 -8.35 8.75
N MET A 57 -12.50 -8.15 7.59
CA MET A 57 -11.18 -8.73 7.26
C MET A 57 -10.08 -8.18 8.18
N THR A 58 -10.11 -6.88 8.48
CA THR A 58 -9.19 -6.25 9.42
C THR A 58 -9.37 -6.82 10.81
N GLY A 59 -10.62 -6.95 11.28
CA GLY A 59 -10.94 -7.59 12.56
C GLY A 59 -10.46 -9.04 12.63
N LEU A 60 -10.60 -9.81 11.55
CA LEU A 60 -10.09 -11.17 11.45
C LEU A 60 -8.55 -11.20 11.55
N MET A 61 -7.87 -10.29 10.85
CA MET A 61 -6.42 -10.17 10.88
C MET A 61 -5.91 -9.80 12.28
N LEU A 62 -6.55 -8.81 12.94
CA LEU A 62 -6.23 -8.43 14.31
C LEU A 62 -6.49 -9.56 15.31
N ALA A 63 -7.57 -10.33 15.12
CA ALA A 63 -7.82 -11.51 15.92
C ALA A 63 -6.72 -12.56 15.71
N ALA A 64 -6.28 -12.80 14.48
CA ALA A 64 -5.21 -13.74 14.19
C ALA A 64 -3.87 -13.33 14.85
N PHE A 65 -3.51 -12.04 14.86
CA PHE A 65 -2.34 -11.56 15.61
C PHE A 65 -2.50 -11.76 17.11
N ARG A 66 -3.70 -11.53 17.65
CA ARG A 66 -3.97 -11.75 19.08
C ARG A 66 -3.79 -13.21 19.51
N TYR A 67 -3.83 -14.15 18.58
CA TYR A 67 -3.60 -15.58 18.83
C TYR A 67 -2.22 -16.08 18.35
N ASP A 68 -1.28 -15.16 18.04
CA ASP A 68 0.09 -15.47 17.59
C ASP A 68 0.11 -16.40 16.36
N LEU A 69 -0.83 -16.20 15.44
CA LEU A 69 -0.99 -17.01 14.23
C LEU A 69 -0.14 -16.48 13.05
N ASP A 70 1.08 -15.99 13.32
CA ASP A 70 1.91 -15.28 12.34
C ASP A 70 2.18 -16.09 11.06
N GLY A 71 2.45 -17.39 11.22
CA GLY A 71 2.63 -18.31 10.10
C GLY A 71 1.36 -18.46 9.25
N ALA A 72 0.18 -18.45 9.87
CA ALA A 72 -1.09 -18.54 9.15
C ALA A 72 -1.40 -17.24 8.40
N ILE A 73 -1.10 -16.08 9.00
CA ILE A 73 -1.28 -14.77 8.36
C ILE A 73 -0.33 -14.64 7.16
N ARG A 74 0.93 -15.02 7.32
CA ARG A 74 1.91 -15.06 6.23
C ARG A 74 1.43 -15.95 5.08
N LEU A 75 0.97 -17.17 5.40
CA LEU A 75 0.46 -18.10 4.38
C LEU A 75 -0.81 -17.56 3.70
N LEU A 76 -1.70 -16.91 4.45
CA LEU A 76 -2.90 -16.29 3.92
C LEU A 76 -2.57 -15.17 2.94
N ILE A 77 -1.65 -14.27 3.30
CA ILE A 77 -1.23 -13.16 2.43
C ILE A 77 -0.63 -13.73 1.14
N ILE A 78 0.29 -14.68 1.25
CA ILE A 78 0.92 -15.31 0.08
C ILE A 78 -0.11 -16.06 -0.78
N GLY A 79 -1.09 -16.72 -0.15
CA GLY A 79 -2.19 -17.38 -0.84
C GLY A 79 -3.06 -16.40 -1.61
N VAL A 80 -3.42 -15.26 -1.00
CA VAL A 80 -4.15 -14.18 -1.66
C VAL A 80 -3.32 -13.56 -2.78
N SER A 81 -2.02 -13.35 -2.59
CA SER A 81 -1.09 -12.87 -3.62
C SER A 81 -1.03 -13.82 -4.81
N ALA A 82 -0.91 -15.12 -4.57
CA ALA A 82 -0.90 -16.15 -5.61
C ALA A 82 -2.23 -16.20 -6.36
N TRP A 83 -3.34 -16.16 -5.63
CA TRP A 83 -4.68 -16.18 -6.19
C TRP A 83 -4.95 -14.96 -7.08
N LEU A 84 -4.63 -13.76 -6.59
CA LEU A 84 -4.82 -12.54 -7.35
C LEU A 84 -3.88 -12.47 -8.57
N SER A 85 -2.63 -12.92 -8.43
CA SER A 85 -1.70 -13.05 -9.55
C SER A 85 -2.23 -14.01 -10.61
N TRP A 86 -2.84 -15.12 -10.19
CA TRP A 86 -3.48 -16.06 -11.10
C TRP A 86 -4.61 -15.40 -11.90
N TYR A 87 -5.49 -14.62 -11.25
CA TYR A 87 -6.52 -13.83 -11.93
C TYR A 87 -5.94 -12.87 -12.98
N VAL A 88 -4.85 -12.18 -12.65
CA VAL A 88 -4.18 -11.28 -13.59
C VAL A 88 -3.62 -12.04 -14.79
N PHE A 89 -2.91 -13.15 -14.56
CA PHE A 89 -2.33 -13.93 -15.66
C PHE A 89 -3.38 -14.70 -16.46
N SER A 90 -4.49 -15.12 -15.86
CA SER A 90 -5.57 -15.84 -16.55
C SER A 90 -6.37 -14.96 -17.50
N ALA A 91 -6.27 -13.63 -17.35
CA ALA A 91 -6.79 -12.68 -18.31
C ALA A 91 -5.95 -12.63 -19.61
N LEU A 92 -4.68 -13.06 -19.55
CA LEU A 92 -3.73 -12.98 -20.67
C LEU A 92 -3.47 -14.34 -21.33
N VAL A 93 -3.50 -15.42 -20.55
CA VAL A 93 -3.20 -16.79 -21.00
C VAL A 93 -4.19 -17.79 -20.40
N SER A 94 -4.16 -19.04 -20.85
CA SER A 94 -5.05 -20.06 -20.30
C SER A 94 -4.87 -20.25 -18.78
N PRO A 95 -5.92 -20.62 -18.03
CA PRO A 95 -5.83 -20.75 -16.57
C PRO A 95 -4.73 -21.70 -16.06
N LEU A 96 -4.42 -22.75 -16.82
CA LEU A 96 -3.33 -23.68 -16.50
C LEU A 96 -1.96 -23.05 -16.75
N ALA A 97 -1.81 -22.27 -17.82
CA ALA A 97 -0.56 -21.54 -18.09
C ALA A 97 -0.33 -20.41 -17.08
N ALA A 98 -1.40 -19.74 -16.64
CA ALA A 98 -1.38 -18.69 -15.62
C ALA A 98 -0.94 -19.18 -14.23
N ALA A 99 -1.13 -20.47 -13.93
CA ALA A 99 -0.71 -21.06 -12.65
C ALA A 99 0.81 -21.00 -12.45
N VAL A 100 1.60 -21.15 -13.50
CA VAL A 100 3.08 -21.14 -13.41
C VAL A 100 3.62 -19.79 -12.92
N PRO A 101 3.33 -18.64 -13.56
CA PRO A 101 3.80 -17.34 -13.06
C PRO A 101 3.16 -16.96 -11.71
N ALA A 102 1.89 -17.33 -11.44
CA ALA A 102 1.26 -17.09 -10.14
C ALA A 102 1.96 -17.85 -8.99
N LEU A 103 2.29 -19.12 -9.18
CA LEU A 103 3.08 -19.91 -8.23
C LEU A 103 4.51 -19.39 -8.11
N THR A 104 5.07 -18.81 -9.18
CA THR A 104 6.39 -18.17 -9.13
C THR A 104 6.39 -16.94 -8.22
N VAL A 105 5.34 -16.10 -8.29
CA VAL A 105 5.14 -14.98 -7.35
C VAL A 105 5.04 -15.50 -5.92
N ALA A 106 4.23 -16.54 -5.69
CA ALA A 106 4.07 -17.14 -4.37
C ALA A 106 5.39 -17.69 -3.81
N ALA A 107 6.14 -18.44 -4.63
CA ALA A 107 7.44 -18.99 -4.26
C ALA A 107 8.46 -17.88 -3.97
N GLY A 108 8.47 -16.80 -4.77
CA GLY A 108 9.31 -15.63 -4.53
C GLY A 108 9.05 -15.01 -3.16
N LEU A 109 7.78 -14.76 -2.82
CA LEU A 109 7.38 -14.21 -1.52
C LEU A 109 7.65 -15.17 -0.34
N LEU A 110 7.62 -16.48 -0.58
CA LEU A 110 7.91 -17.50 0.44
C LEU A 110 9.40 -17.65 0.73
N ILE A 111 10.22 -17.70 -0.32
CA ILE A 111 11.62 -18.13 -0.25
C ILE A 111 12.56 -16.93 -0.10
N HIS A 112 12.27 -15.81 -0.78
CA HIS A 112 13.21 -14.69 -0.88
C HIS A 112 12.47 -13.33 -0.94
N PRO A 113 11.83 -12.89 0.16
CA PRO A 113 11.03 -11.67 0.21
C PRO A 113 11.90 -10.40 0.29
N GLU A 114 12.75 -10.19 -0.72
CA GLU A 114 13.46 -8.91 -0.88
C GLU A 114 12.53 -7.82 -1.38
N TRP A 115 12.92 -6.56 -1.16
CA TRP A 115 12.12 -5.37 -1.50
C TRP A 115 11.62 -5.39 -2.95
N TYR A 116 12.46 -5.77 -3.91
CA TYR A 116 12.08 -5.79 -5.33
C TYR A 116 11.08 -6.91 -5.66
N VAL A 117 11.10 -8.03 -4.92
CA VAL A 117 10.11 -9.11 -5.06
C VAL A 117 8.78 -8.66 -4.50
N ILE A 118 8.80 -8.05 -3.32
CA ILE A 118 7.61 -7.51 -2.66
C ILE A 118 6.99 -6.40 -3.51
N ASP A 119 7.77 -5.44 -3.99
CA ASP A 119 7.28 -4.33 -4.80
C ASP A 119 6.73 -4.81 -6.14
N THR A 120 7.40 -5.74 -6.82
CA THR A 120 6.90 -6.27 -8.09
C THR A 120 5.60 -7.04 -7.90
N ALA A 121 5.51 -7.88 -6.86
CA ALA A 121 4.28 -8.58 -6.51
C ALA A 121 3.18 -7.60 -6.09
N GLY A 122 3.52 -6.59 -5.28
CA GLY A 122 2.62 -5.54 -4.83
C GLY A 122 2.06 -4.73 -6.00
N VAL A 123 2.89 -4.34 -6.97
CA VAL A 123 2.44 -3.64 -8.17
C VAL A 123 1.51 -4.51 -9.02
N LEU A 124 1.84 -5.79 -9.22
CA LEU A 124 0.99 -6.75 -9.95
C LEU A 124 -0.37 -6.91 -9.27
N MET A 125 -0.35 -7.15 -7.95
CA MET A 125 -1.55 -7.26 -7.13
C MET A 125 -2.35 -5.96 -7.12
N GLY A 126 -1.69 -4.82 -7.02
CA GLY A 126 -2.32 -3.52 -6.99
C GLY A 126 -3.03 -3.19 -8.29
N ALA A 127 -2.38 -3.45 -9.43
CA ALA A 127 -2.98 -3.33 -10.76
C ALA A 127 -4.19 -4.27 -10.91
N GLY A 128 -4.05 -5.55 -10.54
CA GLY A 128 -5.12 -6.53 -10.60
C GLY A 128 -6.32 -6.18 -9.71
N ALA A 129 -6.07 -5.83 -8.45
CA ALA A 129 -7.11 -5.43 -7.51
C ALA A 129 -7.82 -4.15 -7.97
N ALA A 130 -7.07 -3.12 -8.37
CA ALA A 130 -7.66 -1.87 -8.83
C ALA A 130 -8.47 -2.05 -10.11
N GLY A 131 -8.02 -2.90 -11.05
CA GLY A 131 -8.78 -3.28 -12.24
C GLY A 131 -10.08 -4.01 -11.89
N LEU A 132 -10.01 -5.06 -11.06
CA LEU A 132 -11.18 -5.84 -10.61
C LEU A 132 -12.21 -4.98 -9.88
N PHE A 133 -11.76 -4.12 -8.95
CA PHE A 133 -12.66 -3.19 -8.27
C PHE A 133 -13.15 -2.09 -9.21
N GLY A 134 -12.33 -1.64 -10.14
CA GLY A 134 -12.69 -0.63 -11.14
C GLY A 134 -13.84 -1.07 -12.03
N ILE A 135 -13.87 -2.34 -12.47
CA ILE A 135 -14.99 -2.89 -13.24
C ILE A 135 -16.19 -3.29 -12.36
N SER A 136 -16.00 -3.43 -11.05
CA SER A 136 -17.05 -3.87 -10.11
C SER A 136 -17.75 -2.70 -9.41
N PHE A 137 -17.13 -1.52 -9.35
CA PHE A 137 -17.73 -0.31 -8.80
C PHE A 137 -17.93 0.72 -9.89
N GLY A 138 -19.19 1.08 -10.13
CA GLY A 138 -19.54 2.23 -10.95
C GLY A 138 -19.05 3.54 -10.34
N LEU A 139 -19.29 4.64 -11.06
CA LEU A 139 -18.79 5.96 -10.69
C LEU A 139 -19.23 6.39 -9.29
N LEU A 140 -20.53 6.30 -8.98
CA LEU A 140 -21.08 6.70 -7.68
C LEU A 140 -20.51 5.85 -6.54
N PRO A 141 -20.53 4.50 -6.59
CA PRO A 141 -19.93 3.69 -5.54
C PRO A 141 -18.43 3.93 -5.34
N ALA A 142 -17.66 4.10 -6.42
CA ALA A 142 -16.24 4.40 -6.33
C ALA A 142 -16.00 5.76 -5.63
N LEU A 143 -16.73 6.81 -6.01
CA LEU A 143 -16.64 8.13 -5.37
C LEU A 143 -16.97 8.08 -3.88
N ILE A 144 -18.03 7.37 -3.49
CA ILE A 144 -18.42 7.20 -2.09
C ILE A 144 -17.31 6.46 -1.32
N LEU A 145 -16.77 5.38 -1.89
CA LEU A 145 -15.71 4.60 -1.27
C LEU A 145 -14.46 5.45 -1.03
N LEU A 146 -13.97 6.15 -2.06
CA LEU A 146 -12.78 6.98 -1.96
C LEU A 146 -12.97 8.12 -0.95
N ALA A 147 -14.13 8.77 -0.96
CA ALA A 147 -14.45 9.83 -0.01
C ALA A 147 -14.54 9.30 1.43
N ALA A 148 -15.20 8.17 1.65
CA ALA A 148 -15.32 7.56 2.97
C ALA A 148 -13.96 7.18 3.56
N LEU A 149 -13.09 6.54 2.75
CA LEU A 149 -11.75 6.16 3.17
C LEU A 149 -10.84 7.38 3.42
N ALA A 150 -10.94 8.42 2.58
CA ALA A 150 -10.24 9.68 2.80
C ALA A 150 -10.68 10.36 4.11
N VAL A 151 -11.98 10.44 4.38
CA VAL A 151 -12.52 11.02 5.63
C VAL A 151 -12.06 10.20 6.83
N TYR A 152 -12.12 8.87 6.75
CA TYR A 152 -11.64 7.98 7.80
C TYR A 152 -10.15 8.22 8.12
N ASP A 153 -9.29 8.26 7.11
CA ASP A 153 -7.85 8.50 7.28
C ASP A 153 -7.57 9.89 7.87
N ALA A 154 -8.26 10.93 7.40
CA ALA A 154 -8.15 12.28 7.97
C ALA A 154 -8.54 12.32 9.45
N ILE A 155 -9.63 11.65 9.83
CA ILE A 155 -10.09 11.59 11.23
C ILE A 155 -9.10 10.78 12.08
N SER A 156 -8.59 9.67 11.56
CA SER A 156 -7.63 8.80 12.25
C SER A 156 -6.31 9.52 12.54
N VAL A 157 -5.81 10.32 11.58
CA VAL A 157 -4.53 11.02 11.72
C VAL A 157 -4.67 12.33 12.52
N TYR A 158 -5.60 13.21 12.14
CA TYR A 158 -5.69 14.55 12.75
C TYR A 158 -6.66 14.64 13.92
N GLY A 159 -7.60 13.70 14.03
CA GLY A 159 -8.63 13.71 15.05
C GLY A 159 -8.24 12.90 16.28
N THR A 160 -7.99 11.60 16.09
CA THR A 160 -7.70 10.69 17.19
C THR A 160 -6.21 10.54 17.49
N GLU A 161 -5.33 10.98 16.59
CA GLU A 161 -3.86 10.84 16.69
C GLU A 161 -3.40 9.42 17.05
N HIS A 162 -4.25 8.40 16.88
CA HIS A 162 -4.02 7.05 17.40
C HIS A 162 -2.84 6.34 16.69
N MET A 163 -2.48 6.84 15.49
CA MET A 163 -1.28 6.43 14.74
C MET A 163 0.02 6.99 15.34
N LEU A 164 -0.05 8.12 16.06
CA LEU A 164 1.10 8.73 16.74
C LEU A 164 1.35 8.09 18.11
N SER A 165 0.30 7.64 18.80
CA SER A 165 0.42 6.95 20.10
C SER A 165 0.78 5.46 20.00
N LEU A 166 0.69 4.84 18.82
CA LEU A 166 1.12 3.45 18.59
C LEU A 166 2.62 3.33 18.29
N ALA A 167 3.30 4.45 18.02
CA ALA A 167 4.74 4.47 17.77
C ALA A 167 5.59 4.08 19.00
N GLU A 168 5.00 4.02 20.20
CA GLU A 168 5.67 3.63 21.44
C GLU A 168 5.52 2.14 21.80
N GLY A 169 4.73 1.34 21.06
CA GLY A 169 4.33 0.01 21.53
C GLY A 169 4.46 -1.17 20.58
N ILE A 170 4.61 -0.99 19.27
CA ILE A 170 4.62 -2.14 18.34
C ILE A 170 5.54 -1.86 17.15
N MET A 171 6.75 -2.41 17.19
CA MET A 171 7.54 -2.68 15.98
C MET A 171 7.92 -4.16 15.99
N ASP A 172 6.97 -5.05 15.69
CA ASP A 172 7.24 -6.49 15.53
C ASP A 172 6.30 -7.17 14.51
N LEU A 173 5.89 -6.48 13.45
CA LEU A 173 5.01 -7.08 12.44
C LEU A 173 5.65 -7.05 11.05
N ASN A 174 6.49 -8.07 10.83
CA ASN A 174 7.13 -8.44 9.57
C ASN A 174 6.09 -8.88 8.51
N ILE A 175 5.36 -7.93 7.92
CA ILE A 175 4.29 -8.26 6.98
C ILE A 175 4.40 -7.47 5.67
N PRO A 176 4.44 -8.16 4.51
CA PRO A 176 4.50 -7.54 3.20
C PRO A 176 3.13 -7.02 2.75
N VAL A 177 2.59 -6.00 3.43
CA VAL A 177 1.39 -5.22 2.99
C VAL A 177 1.79 -3.82 2.51
N VAL A 178 3.09 -3.58 2.41
CA VAL A 178 3.72 -2.27 2.27
C VAL A 178 4.72 -2.32 1.13
N LEU A 179 4.71 -1.31 0.27
CA LEU A 179 5.72 -1.08 -0.75
C LEU A 179 6.96 -0.47 -0.10
N VAL A 180 8.14 -1.00 -0.46
CA VAL A 180 9.42 -0.67 0.15
C VAL A 180 10.26 0.13 -0.82
N ILE A 181 10.48 1.40 -0.51
CA ILE A 181 11.14 2.36 -1.40
C ILE A 181 12.55 2.61 -0.92
N PRO A 182 13.56 1.96 -1.51
CA PRO A 182 14.94 2.11 -1.05
C PRO A 182 15.52 3.48 -1.46
N LEU A 183 16.27 4.12 -0.56
CA LEU A 183 17.04 5.32 -0.88
C LEU A 183 18.38 5.02 -1.57
N SER A 184 18.78 3.74 -1.61
CA SER A 184 19.95 3.24 -2.34
C SER A 184 19.66 1.85 -2.94
N LEU A 185 20.15 1.57 -4.15
CA LEU A 185 19.90 0.27 -4.81
C LEU A 185 20.60 -0.91 -4.12
N SER A 186 21.54 -0.63 -3.22
CA SER A 186 22.23 -1.62 -2.39
C SER A 186 21.49 -1.96 -1.10
N TYR A 187 20.29 -1.41 -0.89
CA TYR A 187 19.46 -1.73 0.26
C TYR A 187 18.99 -3.20 0.18
N SER A 188 19.18 -3.95 1.28
CA SER A 188 18.57 -5.27 1.51
C SER A 188 17.55 -5.15 2.63
N LEU A 189 16.33 -5.62 2.36
CA LEU A 189 15.28 -5.65 3.37
C LEU A 189 15.56 -6.74 4.41
N LEU A 190 16.14 -7.85 3.98
CA LEU A 190 16.46 -8.99 4.84
C LEU A 190 17.53 -8.62 5.88
N ASP A 191 18.57 -7.88 5.46
CA ASP A 191 19.61 -7.41 6.38
C ASP A 191 19.05 -6.41 7.40
N ALA A 192 18.16 -5.51 6.96
CA ALA A 192 17.50 -4.56 7.84
C ALA A 192 16.58 -5.24 8.86
N GLN A 193 15.85 -6.28 8.45
CA GLN A 193 15.00 -7.09 9.33
C GLN A 193 15.84 -7.88 10.33
N ALA A 194 16.90 -8.57 9.88
CA ALA A 194 17.80 -9.31 10.75
C ALA A 194 18.44 -8.40 11.81
N ALA A 195 18.89 -7.20 11.41
CA ALA A 195 19.43 -6.22 12.34
C ALA A 195 18.39 -5.73 13.37
N SER A 196 17.12 -5.58 12.97
CA SER A 196 16.03 -5.21 13.88
C SER A 196 15.66 -6.33 14.86
N GLU A 197 15.66 -7.59 14.41
CA GLU A 197 15.41 -8.77 15.24
C GLU A 197 16.56 -9.00 16.24
N GLU A 198 17.81 -8.80 15.81
CA GLU A 198 18.98 -8.81 16.70
C GLU A 198 18.88 -7.70 17.75
N ALA A 199 18.50 -6.48 17.37
CA ALA A 199 18.31 -5.37 18.31
C ALA A 199 17.15 -5.62 19.30
N ALA A 200 16.06 -6.24 18.86
CA ALA A 200 14.92 -6.62 19.72
C ALA A 200 15.27 -7.78 20.67
N GLY A 201 16.09 -8.74 20.22
CA GLY A 201 16.54 -9.88 21.01
C GLY A 201 17.59 -9.55 22.09
N VAL A 202 18.31 -8.43 21.95
CA VAL A 202 19.30 -7.99 22.94
C VAL A 202 18.64 -7.39 24.21
N GLY A 203 17.32 -7.15 24.18
CA GLY A 203 16.54 -6.68 25.33
C GLY A 203 16.09 -7.74 26.35
N SER A 204 16.29 -9.04 26.09
CA SER A 204 15.76 -10.13 26.95
C SER A 204 16.79 -11.01 27.66
N GLU A 205 18.09 -10.69 27.62
CA GLU A 205 19.12 -11.49 28.30
C GLU A 205 19.95 -10.69 29.32
N VAL A 206 19.30 -9.98 30.25
CA VAL A 206 19.93 -9.66 31.54
C VAL A 206 18.91 -9.74 32.67
N GLU A 207 18.46 -10.95 33.02
CA GLU A 207 18.07 -11.27 34.40
C GLU A 207 17.88 -12.78 34.56
N SER A 208 18.88 -13.45 35.16
CA SER A 208 18.75 -14.61 36.04
C SER A 208 20.02 -15.45 36.00
N GLY A 209 20.92 -15.19 36.94
CA GLY A 209 22.13 -15.98 37.12
C GLY A 209 22.87 -15.66 38.43
N ALA A 210 22.13 -15.36 39.50
CA ALA A 210 22.71 -15.26 40.84
C ALA A 210 22.40 -16.55 41.62
N GLN A 211 23.40 -17.42 41.75
CA GLN A 211 23.49 -18.38 42.85
C GLN A 211 24.89 -18.35 43.43
N GLU A 212 24.92 -18.15 44.75
CA GLU A 212 26.04 -17.82 45.62
C GLU A 212 27.08 -18.95 45.77
N ALA A 213 28.36 -18.59 45.97
CA ALA A 213 29.08 -18.76 47.25
C ALA A 213 30.62 -18.68 47.11
N GLY A 214 31.25 -17.85 47.96
CA GLY A 214 32.46 -18.25 48.69
C GLY A 214 33.82 -17.62 48.39
N SER A 215 34.24 -16.75 49.31
CA SER A 215 35.60 -16.48 49.85
C SER A 215 36.66 -15.68 49.07
N ASP A 216 36.99 -14.53 49.68
CA ASP A 216 38.32 -13.99 50.04
C ASP A 216 39.36 -13.67 48.96
N ALA A 217 39.60 -12.37 48.74
CA ALA A 217 40.85 -11.67 49.12
C ALA A 217 40.97 -10.28 48.47
N GLU A 218 41.49 -9.33 49.25
CA GLU A 218 41.82 -7.94 48.91
C GLU A 218 42.85 -7.81 47.76
N THR A 219 42.70 -6.82 46.86
CA THR A 219 43.66 -5.72 46.65
C THR A 219 43.16 -4.66 45.64
N ASP A 220 43.59 -3.42 45.89
CA ASP A 220 43.24 -2.12 45.31
C ASP A 220 43.90 -1.84 43.91
N PRO A 221 43.80 -0.64 43.28
CA PRO A 221 43.32 -0.46 41.90
C PRO A 221 44.40 0.05 40.90
N ALA A 222 44.21 -0.13 39.58
CA ALA A 222 44.75 0.78 38.55
C ALA A 222 44.33 0.43 37.10
N SER A 223 43.69 1.41 36.45
CA SER A 223 43.83 1.82 35.04
C SER A 223 43.73 0.79 33.90
N ALA A 224 42.69 0.94 33.08
CA ALA A 224 42.87 1.40 31.69
C ALA A 224 41.53 1.85 31.10
N ALA A 225 41.52 3.09 30.62
CA ALA A 225 40.41 3.73 29.94
C ALA A 225 40.17 3.12 28.55
N GLY A 226 38.92 3.17 28.10
CA GLY A 226 38.51 2.74 26.76
C GLY A 226 37.04 3.05 26.46
N ASP A 227 36.69 4.32 26.58
CA ASP A 227 35.61 5.03 25.86
C ASP A 227 34.29 4.27 25.61
N GLY A 228 33.43 4.25 26.64
CA GLY A 228 32.00 4.01 26.48
C GLY A 228 31.34 5.27 25.94
N GLY A 229 31.14 5.34 24.64
CA GLY A 229 30.28 6.33 24.01
C GLY A 229 28.81 5.93 24.16
N ASP A 230 28.13 6.52 25.15
CA ASP A 230 26.68 6.56 25.28
C ASP A 230 26.05 6.89 23.91
N ARG A 231 25.36 5.91 23.31
CA ARG A 231 24.37 6.19 22.27
C ARG A 231 23.02 6.28 22.97
N ASP A 232 22.76 7.49 23.43
CA ASP A 232 21.44 7.98 23.80
C ASP A 232 20.43 7.57 22.71
N ALA A 233 19.51 6.66 23.04
CA ALA A 233 18.45 6.20 22.17
C ALA A 233 17.38 7.30 22.07
N GLY A 234 17.74 8.40 21.43
CA GLY A 234 16.80 9.44 21.00
C GLY A 234 16.07 9.03 19.71
N PRO A 235 14.94 9.67 19.39
CA PRO A 235 14.16 9.35 18.19
C PRO A 235 15.05 9.56 16.96
N ALA A 236 15.18 8.53 16.12
CA ALA A 236 15.99 8.59 14.91
C ALA A 236 15.62 9.82 14.07
N GLU A 237 16.57 10.75 13.91
CA GLU A 237 16.40 11.91 13.05
C GLU A 237 16.10 11.46 11.61
N ALA A 238 15.29 12.23 10.89
CA ALA A 238 14.81 11.93 9.55
C ALA A 238 15.89 11.71 8.46
N GLY A 239 17.18 11.79 8.81
CA GLY A 239 18.34 11.51 7.96
C GLY A 239 18.85 10.05 7.99
N ASP A 240 18.35 9.19 8.88
CA ASP A 240 18.86 7.82 9.07
C ASP A 240 17.93 6.72 8.51
N ARG A 241 16.84 7.10 7.83
CA ARG A 241 15.92 6.13 7.21
C ARG A 241 16.41 5.75 5.82
N ASP A 242 16.97 4.56 5.66
CA ASP A 242 17.45 4.07 4.35
C ASP A 242 16.33 3.63 3.37
N ALA A 243 15.07 3.58 3.82
CA ALA A 243 13.90 3.29 2.98
C ALA A 243 12.63 4.04 3.45
N PHE A 244 11.71 4.28 2.52
CA PHE A 244 10.34 4.70 2.81
C PHE A 244 9.37 3.51 2.67
N PHE A 245 8.32 3.52 3.47
CA PHE A 245 7.29 2.48 3.51
C PHE A 245 5.95 3.14 3.17
N ILE A 246 5.23 2.61 2.18
CA ILE A 246 3.91 3.12 1.77
C ILE A 246 2.93 1.95 1.66
N GLY A 247 1.73 2.09 2.19
CA GLY A 247 0.71 1.04 2.10
C GLY A 247 0.33 0.76 0.65
N LEU A 248 0.25 -0.52 0.26
CA LEU A 248 -0.20 -0.88 -1.09
C LEU A 248 -1.59 -0.30 -1.41
N GLY A 249 -2.46 -0.22 -0.40
CA GLY A 249 -3.79 0.38 -0.50
C GLY A 249 -3.78 1.82 -1.00
N ASP A 250 -2.76 2.61 -0.67
CA ASP A 250 -2.67 4.02 -1.09
C ASP A 250 -2.49 4.18 -2.60
N ALA A 251 -1.87 3.20 -3.26
CA ALA A 251 -1.79 3.14 -4.72
C ALA A 251 -3.07 2.55 -5.34
N VAL A 252 -3.67 1.55 -4.70
CA VAL A 252 -4.83 0.82 -5.22
C VAL A 252 -6.11 1.64 -5.17
N ILE A 253 -6.45 2.23 -4.01
CA ILE A 253 -7.73 2.91 -3.77
C ILE A 253 -8.01 4.04 -4.78
N PRO A 254 -7.13 5.04 -5.00
CA PRO A 254 -7.38 6.05 -6.03
C PRO A 254 -7.45 5.45 -7.45
N THR A 255 -6.72 4.36 -7.70
CA THR A 255 -6.72 3.66 -9.00
C THR A 255 -8.04 2.95 -9.28
N VAL A 256 -8.82 2.56 -8.25
CA VAL A 256 -10.19 2.06 -8.44
C VAL A 256 -11.05 3.08 -9.17
N LEU A 257 -10.99 4.37 -8.80
CA LEU A 257 -11.74 5.41 -9.50
C LEU A 257 -11.23 5.62 -10.93
N ILE A 258 -9.92 5.50 -11.16
CA ILE A 258 -9.32 5.62 -12.50
C ILE A 258 -9.85 4.52 -13.42
N ALA A 259 -9.82 3.26 -12.97
CA ALA A 259 -10.32 2.12 -13.71
C ALA A 259 -11.86 2.16 -13.87
N SER A 260 -12.59 2.59 -12.85
CA SER A 260 -14.03 2.83 -12.92
C SER A 260 -14.39 3.91 -13.93
N ALA A 261 -13.67 5.04 -13.94
CA ALA A 261 -13.87 6.10 -14.91
C ALA A 261 -13.59 5.64 -16.34
N ALA A 262 -12.55 4.85 -16.56
CA ALA A 262 -12.26 4.24 -17.87
C ALA A 262 -13.38 3.32 -18.37
N THR A 263 -14.04 2.61 -17.45
CA THR A 263 -15.09 1.62 -17.77
C THR A 263 -16.47 2.25 -17.94
N PHE A 264 -16.85 3.17 -17.05
CA PHE A 264 -18.23 3.64 -16.89
C PHE A 264 -18.46 5.09 -17.29
N SER A 265 -17.41 5.89 -17.50
CA SER A 265 -17.62 7.29 -17.92
C SER A 265 -18.14 7.34 -19.37
N PRO A 266 -19.14 8.20 -19.66
CA PRO A 266 -19.64 8.40 -21.03
C PRO A 266 -18.68 9.22 -21.90
N ALA A 267 -17.56 9.71 -21.35
CA ALA A 267 -16.57 10.47 -22.10
C ALA A 267 -15.94 9.63 -23.22
N ALA A 268 -15.66 10.27 -24.36
CA ALA A 268 -15.00 9.63 -25.48
C ALA A 268 -13.62 9.08 -25.08
N ASP A 269 -13.31 7.89 -25.59
CA ASP A 269 -11.98 7.29 -25.46
C ASP A 269 -10.93 8.13 -26.23
N LEU A 270 -9.73 8.25 -25.66
CA LEU A 270 -8.61 8.98 -26.27
C LEU A 270 -7.90 8.15 -27.36
N ALA A 271 -8.36 6.93 -27.64
CA ALA A 271 -7.82 6.03 -28.66
C ALA A 271 -6.33 5.73 -28.47
N VAL A 272 -5.90 5.60 -27.22
CA VAL A 272 -4.54 5.17 -26.89
C VAL A 272 -4.46 3.65 -27.12
N PRO A 273 -3.54 3.17 -27.99
CA PRO A 273 -3.43 1.73 -28.23
C PRO A 273 -3.18 0.97 -26.92
N LEU A 274 -3.90 -0.14 -26.72
CA LEU A 274 -3.84 -1.04 -25.56
C LEU A 274 -4.31 -0.45 -24.21
N VAL A 275 -4.72 0.82 -24.14
CA VAL A 275 -5.19 1.44 -22.90
C VAL A 275 -6.48 2.19 -23.20
N GLY A 276 -7.63 1.60 -22.86
CA GLY A 276 -8.96 2.23 -23.03
C GLY A 276 -9.15 3.38 -22.05
N VAL A 277 -8.44 4.49 -22.28
CA VAL A 277 -8.38 5.64 -21.37
C VAL A 277 -9.16 6.82 -21.95
N ASN A 278 -10.05 7.37 -21.14
CA ASN A 278 -10.75 8.61 -21.44
C ASN A 278 -10.16 9.78 -20.65
N LEU A 279 -10.58 11.00 -20.99
CA LEU A 279 -10.08 12.21 -20.35
C LEU A 279 -10.33 12.26 -18.82
N PRO A 280 -11.50 11.84 -18.29
CA PRO A 280 -11.73 11.75 -16.85
C PRO A 280 -10.75 10.83 -16.13
N ALA A 281 -10.51 9.62 -16.64
CA ALA A 281 -9.56 8.67 -16.07
C ALA A 281 -8.13 9.23 -16.09
N LEU A 282 -7.72 9.85 -17.20
CA LEU A 282 -6.40 10.46 -17.34
C LEU A 282 -6.18 11.60 -16.33
N LEU A 283 -7.15 12.51 -16.18
CA LEU A 283 -7.00 13.59 -15.21
C LEU A 283 -7.11 13.09 -13.76
N ALA A 284 -7.83 12.01 -13.49
CA ALA A 284 -7.80 11.34 -12.18
C ALA A 284 -6.40 10.75 -11.87
N MET A 285 -5.71 10.16 -12.84
CA MET A 285 -4.31 9.74 -12.71
C MET A 285 -3.42 10.93 -12.35
N VAL A 286 -3.48 12.01 -13.15
CA VAL A 286 -2.69 13.22 -12.93
C VAL A 286 -2.99 13.84 -11.56
N GLY A 287 -4.25 13.88 -11.15
CA GLY A 287 -4.68 14.37 -9.85
C GLY A 287 -4.13 13.54 -8.69
N THR A 288 -4.16 12.21 -8.81
CA THR A 288 -3.55 11.29 -7.82
C THR A 288 -2.06 11.53 -7.68
N LEU A 289 -1.33 11.66 -8.81
CA LEU A 289 0.11 11.91 -8.81
C LEU A 289 0.45 13.30 -8.25
N ALA A 290 -0.35 14.32 -8.53
CA ALA A 290 -0.20 15.64 -7.93
C ALA A 290 -0.40 15.59 -6.40
N GLY A 291 -1.43 14.87 -5.94
CA GLY A 291 -1.67 14.60 -4.52
C GLY A 291 -0.48 13.89 -3.87
N LEU A 292 0.07 12.87 -4.53
CA LEU A 292 1.24 12.12 -4.08
C LEU A 292 2.48 13.01 -3.97
N VAL A 293 2.76 13.86 -4.97
CA VAL A 293 3.90 14.78 -4.93
C VAL A 293 3.77 15.78 -3.78
N VAL A 294 2.57 16.28 -3.50
CA VAL A 294 2.30 17.16 -2.35
C VAL A 294 2.53 16.40 -1.03
N LEU A 295 2.00 15.18 -0.92
CA LEU A 295 2.18 14.31 0.25
C LEU A 295 3.66 14.05 0.51
N MET A 296 4.40 13.61 -0.51
CA MET A 296 5.83 13.33 -0.39
C MET A 296 6.64 14.57 -0.02
N ARG A 297 6.26 15.75 -0.53
CA ARG A 297 6.88 17.01 -0.11
C ARG A 297 6.67 17.31 1.37
N TRP A 298 5.54 16.92 1.95
CA TRP A 298 5.26 17.07 3.38
C TRP A 298 5.96 16.01 4.23
N VAL A 299 6.02 14.77 3.76
CA VAL A 299 6.75 13.67 4.40
C VAL A 299 8.24 13.98 4.50
N ILE A 300 8.85 14.51 3.44
CA ILE A 300 10.25 14.96 3.45
C ILE A 300 10.49 16.08 4.47
N ARG A 301 9.46 16.87 4.80
CA ARG A 301 9.53 17.92 5.84
C ARG A 301 9.27 17.39 7.26
N GLY A 302 9.16 16.07 7.46
CA GLY A 302 9.02 15.45 8.76
C GLY A 302 7.66 15.63 9.42
N ARG A 303 6.61 15.97 8.65
CA ARG A 303 5.26 16.17 9.20
C ARG A 303 4.38 14.95 8.85
N PRO A 304 3.88 14.19 9.84
CA PRO A 304 2.91 13.13 9.58
C PRO A 304 1.62 13.75 9.03
N HIS A 305 1.09 13.17 7.95
CA HIS A 305 -0.12 13.62 7.29
C HIS A 305 -0.94 12.42 6.84
N ALA A 306 -2.26 12.60 6.83
CA ALA A 306 -3.19 11.66 6.21
C ALA A 306 -2.90 11.58 4.70
N GLY A 307 -2.62 10.36 4.21
CA GLY A 307 -2.24 10.10 2.83
C GLY A 307 -3.46 10.10 1.90
N LEU A 308 -4.50 9.35 2.27
CA LEU A 308 -5.67 9.13 1.42
C LEU A 308 -6.44 10.43 1.10
N PRO A 309 -6.57 11.44 1.97
CA PRO A 309 -7.18 12.71 1.61
C PRO A 309 -6.53 13.40 0.40
N LEU A 310 -5.20 13.38 0.32
CA LEU A 310 -4.50 13.99 -0.81
C LEU A 310 -4.59 13.13 -2.07
N LEU A 311 -4.43 11.81 -1.92
CA LEU A 311 -4.45 10.88 -3.05
C LEU A 311 -5.85 10.75 -3.65
N ASN A 312 -6.84 10.39 -2.82
CA ASN A 312 -8.22 10.24 -3.24
C ASN A 312 -8.85 11.60 -3.61
N GLY A 313 -8.55 12.65 -2.84
CA GLY A 313 -9.01 14.00 -3.17
C GLY A 313 -8.44 14.49 -4.50
N GLY A 314 -7.17 14.21 -4.78
CA GLY A 314 -6.54 14.45 -6.07
C GLY A 314 -7.21 13.66 -7.20
N ALA A 315 -7.44 12.36 -6.99
CA ALA A 315 -8.13 11.49 -7.95
C ALA A 315 -9.54 12.00 -8.28
N ILE A 316 -10.35 12.28 -7.25
CA ILE A 316 -11.72 12.80 -7.39
C ILE A 316 -11.71 14.17 -8.08
N GLY A 317 -10.84 15.09 -7.66
CA GLY A 317 -10.74 16.42 -8.26
C GLY A 317 -10.34 16.35 -9.73
N GLY A 318 -9.33 15.54 -10.06
CA GLY A 318 -8.89 15.27 -11.42
C GLY A 318 -10.00 14.67 -12.28
N TYR A 319 -10.69 13.65 -11.77
CA TYR A 319 -11.84 13.01 -12.41
C TYR A 319 -12.95 14.02 -12.75
N LEU A 320 -13.39 14.81 -11.78
CA LEU A 320 -14.48 15.77 -11.97
C LEU A 320 -14.10 16.88 -12.96
N ILE A 321 -12.86 17.39 -12.88
CA ILE A 321 -12.34 18.36 -13.84
C ILE A 321 -12.30 17.74 -15.25
N GLY A 322 -11.83 16.50 -15.38
CA GLY A 322 -11.77 15.79 -16.66
C GLY A 322 -13.15 15.54 -17.26
N SER A 323 -14.13 15.19 -16.43
CA SER A 323 -15.53 15.03 -16.85
C SER A 323 -16.12 16.33 -17.37
N VAL A 324 -15.92 17.45 -16.67
CA VAL A 324 -16.40 18.77 -17.13
C VAL A 324 -15.75 19.18 -18.45
N ILE A 325 -14.43 18.97 -18.59
CA ILE A 325 -13.71 19.30 -19.85
C ILE A 325 -14.18 18.41 -21.00
N ALA A 326 -14.47 17.14 -20.72
CA ALA A 326 -15.01 16.19 -21.70
C ALA A 326 -16.49 16.48 -22.08
N GLY A 327 -17.13 17.46 -21.44
CA GLY A 327 -18.52 17.82 -21.67
C GLY A 327 -19.53 16.89 -20.98
N VAL A 328 -19.09 16.05 -20.04
CA VAL A 328 -19.96 15.17 -19.25
C VAL A 328 -20.65 16.00 -18.16
N PRO A 329 -21.99 16.02 -18.10
CA PRO A 329 -22.73 16.69 -17.04
C PRO A 329 -22.34 16.16 -15.65
N LEU A 330 -22.23 17.03 -14.65
CA LEU A 330 -21.84 16.61 -13.29
C LEU A 330 -22.78 15.56 -12.69
N ILE A 331 -24.07 15.58 -13.04
CA ILE A 331 -25.03 14.57 -12.58
C ILE A 331 -24.70 13.16 -13.12
N GLU A 332 -24.21 13.07 -14.35
CA GLU A 332 -23.74 11.82 -14.95
C GLU A 332 -22.36 11.44 -14.41
N ALA A 333 -21.45 12.42 -14.29
CA ALA A 333 -20.12 12.19 -13.72
C ALA A 333 -20.18 11.69 -12.27
N LEU A 334 -21.16 12.13 -11.48
CA LEU A 334 -21.37 11.64 -10.12
C LEU A 334 -22.11 10.30 -10.09
N GLY A 335 -22.55 9.76 -11.23
CA GLY A 335 -23.35 8.54 -11.31
C GLY A 335 -24.76 8.69 -10.71
N LEU A 336 -25.27 9.92 -10.65
CA LEU A 336 -26.59 10.22 -10.06
C LEU A 336 -27.73 10.17 -11.09
N ALA A 337 -27.42 10.17 -12.39
CA ALA A 337 -28.41 10.17 -13.46
C ALA A 337 -29.31 8.92 -13.47
N GLY A 338 -28.84 7.77 -12.96
CA GLY A 338 -29.65 6.55 -12.83
C GLY A 338 -30.35 6.39 -11.47
N VAL A 339 -30.11 7.29 -10.52
CA VAL A 339 -30.64 7.24 -9.15
C VAL A 339 -31.78 8.26 -8.94
N LEU A 340 -31.74 9.38 -9.67
CA LEU A 340 -32.72 10.47 -9.64
C LEU A 340 -33.79 10.31 -10.74
#